data_AF-A0A939WST6-F1
#
_entry.id   AF-A0A939WST6-F1
#
_cell.length_a   1.000
_cell.length_b   1.000
_cell.length_c   1.000
_cell.angle_alpha   90.00
_cell.angle_beta   90.00
_cell.angle_gamma   90.00
#
_symmetry.space_group_name_H-M   'P 1'
#
loop_
_entity.id
_entity.type
_entity.pdbx_description
1 polymer ?
#
loop_
_entity_poly.entity_id
_entity_poly.type
_entity_poly.pdbx_seq_one_letter_code
_entity_poly.pdbx_strand_id
1 'polypeptide(L)'
;MTESDRAALKRLLGGDASRRATTDDLQGLLLQVVFALLMVFMIAYFIFVETSRKERAEEILEVNRQKLVLALEKVAEDHRVKYGLNALMTQGTDGRRSFDADEHVKGGRIELAPAAKAAFASGSAAACADYRDSAALSVAWKSAVLNEAKLEEAALTADEKTWLDDEIARSVEEVRLDARGVQRALAARLQRQWIENPSALGDIADPSALADALKARSLKLVAEATGAEVLP
;
A
#
# COMPACT_ATOMS: atom_id res chain seq x y z
N MET A 1 -18.72 -86.96 11.20
CA MET A 1 -17.85 -86.18 12.10
C MET A 1 -17.39 -87.10 13.20
N THR A 2 -16.13 -87.46 13.17
CA THR A 2 -15.49 -88.32 14.18
C THR A 2 -15.21 -87.51 15.45
N GLU A 3 -15.07 -88.18 16.60
CA GLU A 3 -14.73 -87.52 17.87
C GLU A 3 -13.40 -86.74 17.80
N SER A 4 -12.49 -87.17 16.92
CA SER A 4 -11.23 -86.47 16.62
C SER A 4 -11.45 -85.09 16.01
N ASP A 5 -12.45 -84.93 15.13
CA ASP A 5 -12.75 -83.66 14.48
C ASP A 5 -13.38 -82.68 15.46
N ARG A 6 -14.19 -83.20 16.39
CA ARG A 6 -14.81 -82.41 17.47
C ARG A 6 -13.79 -81.94 18.49
N ALA A 7 -12.79 -82.76 18.78
CA ALA A 7 -11.65 -82.42 19.65
C ALA A 7 -10.70 -81.41 18.98
N ALA A 8 -10.45 -81.55 17.67
CA ALA A 8 -9.65 -80.60 16.90
C ALA A 8 -10.33 -79.23 16.79
N LEU A 9 -11.64 -79.19 16.52
CA LEU A 9 -12.42 -77.95 16.54
C LEU A 9 -12.43 -77.30 17.92
N LYS A 10 -12.58 -78.10 18.99
CA LYS A 10 -12.49 -77.59 20.37
C LYS A 10 -11.13 -76.95 20.63
N ARG A 11 -10.02 -77.54 20.18
CA ARG A 11 -8.68 -76.94 20.34
C ARG A 11 -8.49 -75.66 19.53
N LEU A 12 -8.99 -75.62 18.29
CA LEU A 12 -8.89 -74.46 17.40
C LEU A 12 -9.74 -73.27 17.87
N LEU A 13 -10.88 -73.55 18.53
CA LEU A 13 -11.77 -72.54 19.11
C LEU A 13 -11.41 -72.16 20.57
N GLY A 14 -10.19 -72.50 21.04
CA GLY A 14 -9.70 -72.08 22.36
C GLY A 14 -10.15 -72.95 23.55
N GLY A 15 -10.56 -74.18 23.29
CA GLY A 15 -11.38 -75.01 24.18
C GLY A 15 -10.71 -75.62 25.40
N ASP A 16 -9.38 -75.65 25.56
CA ASP A 16 -8.78 -76.26 26.78
C ASP A 16 -7.42 -75.65 27.21
N ALA A 17 -7.11 -74.41 26.82
CA ALA A 17 -5.89 -73.73 27.30
C ALA A 17 -6.04 -72.23 27.62
N SER A 18 -7.26 -71.67 27.65
CA SER A 18 -7.42 -70.22 27.85
C SER A 18 -8.53 -69.86 28.84
N ARG A 19 -8.66 -70.62 29.94
CA ARG A 19 -9.48 -70.22 31.10
C ARG A 19 -8.62 -69.58 32.16
N ARG A 20 -8.33 -68.32 31.90
CA ARG A 20 -7.88 -67.21 32.74
C ARG A 20 -6.89 -66.47 31.86
N ALA A 21 -7.39 -65.53 31.06
CA ALA A 21 -6.59 -64.35 30.77
C ALA A 21 -6.05 -63.91 32.14
N THR A 22 -4.75 -64.06 32.34
CA THR A 22 -4.17 -63.71 33.63
C THR A 22 -4.41 -62.22 33.82
N THR A 23 -4.57 -61.77 35.06
CA THR A 23 -4.75 -60.34 35.35
C THR A 23 -3.64 -59.49 34.71
N ASP A 24 -2.46 -60.07 34.50
CA ASP A 24 -1.34 -59.47 33.76
C ASP A 24 -1.62 -59.29 32.27
N ASP A 25 -2.24 -60.26 31.57
CA ASP A 25 -2.58 -60.11 30.15
C ASP A 25 -3.65 -59.03 29.93
N LEU A 26 -4.65 -58.98 30.81
CA LEU A 26 -5.68 -57.94 30.80
C LEU A 26 -5.11 -56.56 31.16
N GLN A 27 -4.17 -56.49 32.11
CA GLN A 27 -3.47 -55.24 32.44
C GLN A 27 -2.54 -54.78 31.31
N GLY A 28 -1.83 -55.70 30.64
CA GLY A 28 -1.01 -55.39 29.48
C GLY A 28 -1.82 -54.87 28.30
N LEU A 29 -2.98 -55.48 28.03
CA LEU A 29 -3.88 -55.03 26.98
C LEU A 29 -4.54 -53.68 27.32
N LEU A 30 -4.95 -53.47 28.58
CA LEU A 30 -5.46 -52.18 29.04
C LEU A 30 -4.37 -51.09 28.94
N LEU A 31 -3.14 -51.39 29.35
CA LEU A 31 -2.00 -50.48 29.25
C LEU A 31 -1.69 -50.12 27.80
N GLN A 32 -1.75 -51.10 26.89
CA GLN A 32 -1.56 -50.88 25.44
C GLN A 32 -2.66 -49.98 24.86
N VAL A 33 -3.93 -50.21 25.24
CA VAL A 33 -5.05 -49.36 24.82
C VAL A 33 -4.91 -47.94 25.36
N VAL A 34 -4.51 -47.80 26.64
CA VAL A 34 -4.26 -46.48 27.26
C VAL A 34 -3.11 -45.76 26.56
N PHE A 35 -1.99 -46.43 26.25
CA PHE A 35 -0.89 -45.83 25.50
C PHE A 35 -1.28 -45.44 24.07
N ALA A 36 -2.06 -46.28 23.39
CA ALA A 36 -2.56 -45.98 22.05
C ALA A 36 -3.48 -44.74 22.08
N LEU A 37 -4.39 -44.65 23.06
CA LEU A 37 -5.21 -43.46 23.29
C LEU A 37 -4.35 -42.23 23.56
N LEU A 38 -3.30 -42.35 24.38
CA LEU A 38 -2.40 -41.26 24.74
C LEU A 38 -1.60 -40.77 23.51
N MET A 39 -1.13 -41.66 22.64
CA MET A 39 -0.51 -41.28 21.37
C MET A 39 -1.47 -40.55 20.45
N VAL A 40 -2.71 -41.05 20.30
CA VAL A 40 -3.72 -40.40 19.46
C VAL A 40 -4.02 -38.99 19.98
N PHE A 41 -4.17 -38.82 21.29
CA PHE A 41 -4.36 -37.50 21.91
C PHE A 41 -3.13 -36.59 21.73
N MET A 42 -1.91 -37.10 21.87
CA MET A 42 -0.70 -36.33 21.61
C MET A 42 -0.60 -35.85 20.16
N ILE A 43 -0.90 -36.72 19.20
CA ILE A 43 -0.89 -36.38 17.77
C ILE A 43 -1.97 -35.33 17.47
N ALA A 44 -3.18 -35.51 17.99
CA ALA A 44 -4.27 -34.55 17.81
C ALA A 44 -3.94 -33.18 18.43
N TYR A 45 -3.33 -33.17 19.62
CA TYR A 45 -2.85 -31.94 20.27
C TYR A 45 -1.77 -31.25 19.43
N PHE A 46 -0.79 -31.99 18.93
CA PHE A 46 0.27 -31.43 18.08
C PHE A 46 -0.29 -30.82 16.80
N ILE A 47 -1.19 -31.53 16.11
CA ILE A 47 -1.86 -31.02 14.92
C ILE A 47 -2.58 -29.72 15.27
N PHE A 48 -3.40 -29.71 16.32
CA PHE A 48 -4.18 -28.53 16.72
C PHE A 48 -3.32 -27.33 17.10
N VAL A 49 -2.21 -27.55 17.83
CA VAL A 49 -1.25 -26.49 18.16
C VAL A 49 -0.56 -25.97 16.91
N GLU A 50 -0.23 -26.85 15.96
CA GLU A 50 0.40 -26.45 14.71
C GLU A 50 -0.57 -25.66 13.81
N THR A 51 -1.83 -26.08 13.68
CA THR A 51 -2.84 -25.30 12.95
C THR A 51 -3.09 -23.96 13.63
N SER A 52 -3.26 -23.91 14.95
CA SER A 52 -3.49 -22.66 15.67
C SER A 52 -2.32 -21.68 15.54
N ARG A 53 -1.07 -22.18 15.49
CA ARG A 53 0.11 -21.34 15.24
C ARG A 53 0.15 -20.81 13.80
N LYS A 54 -0.23 -21.63 12.82
CA LYS A 54 -0.32 -21.22 11.41
C LYS A 54 -1.41 -20.17 11.21
N GLU A 55 -2.61 -20.40 11.73
CA GLU A 55 -3.72 -19.44 11.67
C GLU A 55 -3.35 -18.09 12.31
N ARG A 56 -2.73 -18.11 13.50
CA ARG A 56 -2.25 -16.87 14.13
C ARG A 56 -1.16 -16.17 13.32
N ALA A 57 -0.29 -16.92 12.66
CA ALA A 57 0.75 -16.32 11.81
C ALA A 57 0.14 -15.66 10.56
N GLU A 58 -0.85 -16.31 9.93
CA GLU A 58 -1.61 -15.76 8.81
C GLU A 58 -2.39 -14.50 9.21
N GLU A 59 -3.09 -14.51 10.35
CA GLU A 59 -3.78 -13.33 10.87
C GLU A 59 -2.81 -12.15 11.13
N ILE A 60 -1.61 -12.41 11.66
CA ILE A 60 -0.61 -11.36 11.89
C ILE A 60 -0.13 -10.77 10.56
N LEU A 61 0.08 -11.61 9.53
CA LEU A 61 0.49 -11.14 8.20
C LEU A 61 -0.60 -10.27 7.56
N GLU A 62 -1.86 -10.68 7.65
CA GLU A 62 -2.98 -9.87 7.13
C GLU A 62 -3.09 -8.52 7.84
N VAL A 63 -2.95 -8.51 9.17
CA VAL A 63 -2.98 -7.28 9.98
C VAL A 63 -1.80 -6.37 9.62
N ASN A 64 -0.61 -6.93 9.42
CA ASN A 64 0.57 -6.15 9.01
C ASN A 64 0.35 -5.53 7.63
N ARG A 65 -0.19 -6.29 6.68
CA ARG A 65 -0.51 -5.79 5.35
C ARG A 65 -1.53 -4.66 5.39
N GLN A 66 -2.60 -4.78 6.18
CA GLN A 66 -3.58 -3.71 6.37
C GLN A 66 -2.96 -2.45 6.97
N LYS A 67 -2.07 -2.59 7.97
CA LYS A 67 -1.35 -1.45 8.55
C LYS A 67 -0.46 -0.75 7.52
N LEU A 68 0.24 -1.52 6.67
CA LEU A 68 1.08 -0.96 5.61
C LEU A 68 0.26 -0.19 4.58
N VAL A 69 -0.91 -0.73 4.17
CA VAL A 69 -1.82 -0.03 3.25
C VAL A 69 -2.28 1.30 3.85
N LEU A 70 -2.77 1.30 5.09
CA LEU A 70 -3.23 2.52 5.77
C LEU A 70 -2.10 3.54 5.97
N ALA A 71 -0.90 3.08 6.33
CA ALA A 71 0.27 3.93 6.48
C ALA A 71 0.69 4.55 5.14
N LEU A 72 0.62 3.78 4.05
CA LEU A 72 0.93 4.25 2.70
C LEU A 72 -0.08 5.29 2.21
N GLU A 73 -1.37 5.08 2.44
CA GLU A 73 -2.41 6.08 2.15
C GLU A 73 -2.17 7.38 2.93
N LYS A 74 -1.80 7.28 4.21
CA LYS A 74 -1.50 8.46 5.03
C LYS A 74 -0.27 9.21 4.54
N VAL A 75 0.83 8.51 4.24
CA VAL A 75 2.06 9.14 3.72
C VAL A 75 1.81 9.79 2.35
N ALA A 76 1.03 9.16 1.48
CA ALA A 76 0.62 9.75 0.21
C ALA A 76 -0.21 11.02 0.44
N GLU A 77 -1.10 11.02 1.43
CA GLU A 77 -1.90 12.19 1.81
C GLU A 77 -1.05 13.34 2.36
N ASP A 78 -0.08 13.05 3.21
CA ASP A 78 0.83 14.06 3.75
C ASP A 78 1.63 14.75 2.63
N HIS A 79 2.06 13.98 1.62
CA HIS A 79 2.73 14.55 0.44
C HIS A 79 1.77 15.35 -0.44
N ARG A 80 0.52 14.92 -0.60
CA ARG A 80 -0.51 15.70 -1.32
C ARG A 80 -0.80 17.03 -0.63
N VAL A 81 -0.83 17.05 0.69
CA VAL A 81 -0.92 18.29 1.49
C VAL A 81 0.32 19.16 1.28
N LYS A 82 1.53 18.58 1.36
CA LYS A 82 2.80 19.28 1.10
C LYS A 82 2.82 19.92 -0.29
N TYR A 83 2.28 19.24 -1.29
CA TYR A 83 2.19 19.72 -2.67
C TYR A 83 0.99 20.63 -2.92
N GLY A 84 0.20 20.96 -1.89
CA GLY A 84 -0.96 21.86 -2.00
C GLY A 84 -2.13 21.30 -2.80
N LEU A 85 -2.14 19.98 -3.09
CA LEU A 85 -3.15 19.35 -3.94
C LEU A 85 -4.52 19.33 -3.28
N ASN A 86 -4.60 19.22 -1.95
CA ASN A 86 -5.87 19.25 -1.22
C ASN A 86 -6.58 20.61 -1.28
N ALA A 87 -5.84 21.69 -1.52
CA ALA A 87 -6.41 23.02 -1.68
C ALA A 87 -6.90 23.29 -3.11
N LEU A 88 -6.53 22.44 -4.07
CA LEU A 88 -6.73 22.66 -5.50
C LEU A 88 -7.64 21.61 -6.14
N MET A 89 -7.55 20.36 -5.70
CA MET A 89 -8.30 19.25 -6.27
C MET A 89 -9.55 18.97 -5.45
N THR A 90 -10.64 18.65 -6.12
CA THR A 90 -11.86 18.14 -5.51
C THR A 90 -11.86 16.62 -5.57
N GLN A 91 -12.22 15.98 -4.46
CA GLN A 91 -12.41 14.53 -4.43
C GLN A 91 -13.83 14.21 -4.87
N GLY A 92 -13.98 13.50 -5.98
CA GLY A 92 -15.27 13.01 -6.45
C GLY A 92 -15.81 11.89 -5.56
N THR A 93 -17.09 11.55 -5.74
CA THR A 93 -17.78 10.47 -5.01
C THR A 93 -17.14 9.09 -5.22
N ASP A 94 -16.43 8.92 -6.34
CA ASP A 94 -15.78 7.66 -6.73
C ASP A 94 -14.37 7.54 -6.15
N GLY A 95 -14.00 8.43 -5.22
CA GLY A 95 -12.66 8.52 -4.63
C GLY A 95 -11.59 9.12 -5.57
N ARG A 96 -11.89 9.25 -6.87
CA ARG A 96 -11.03 9.91 -7.85
C ARG A 96 -10.98 11.42 -7.61
N ARG A 97 -9.76 11.98 -7.65
CA ARG A 97 -9.54 13.41 -7.53
C ARG A 97 -9.53 14.04 -8.90
N SER A 98 -10.26 15.13 -9.06
CA SER A 98 -10.32 15.92 -10.29
C SER A 98 -9.89 17.35 -10.01
N PHE A 99 -9.26 17.95 -11.01
CA PHE A 99 -8.93 19.37 -11.00
C PHE A 99 -9.65 20.03 -12.16
N ASP A 100 -10.51 21.01 -11.87
CA ASP A 100 -11.14 21.83 -12.89
C ASP A 100 -10.41 23.18 -13.02
N ALA A 101 -9.69 23.35 -14.12
CA ALA A 101 -8.97 24.59 -14.40
C ALA A 101 -9.91 25.74 -14.79
N ASP A 102 -11.12 25.46 -15.28
CA ASP A 102 -12.08 26.47 -15.73
C ASP A 102 -12.68 27.26 -14.56
N GLU A 103 -12.82 26.64 -13.39
CA GLU A 103 -13.30 27.33 -12.18
C GLU A 103 -12.29 28.35 -11.65
N HIS A 104 -11.00 28.13 -11.91
CA HIS A 104 -9.90 28.85 -11.25
C HIS A 104 -9.18 29.86 -12.16
N VAL A 105 -9.47 29.88 -13.45
CA VAL A 105 -8.81 30.77 -14.41
C VAL A 105 -9.87 31.62 -15.14
N LYS A 106 -9.89 32.93 -14.89
CA LYS A 106 -10.85 33.87 -15.49
C LYS A 106 -10.13 35.14 -15.97
N GLY A 107 -10.50 35.62 -17.15
CA GLY A 107 -9.98 36.89 -17.69
C GLY A 107 -8.46 36.94 -17.90
N GLY A 108 -7.82 35.81 -18.20
CA GLY A 108 -6.37 35.68 -18.37
C GLY A 108 -5.58 35.70 -17.06
N ARG A 109 -6.25 35.53 -15.91
CA ARG A 109 -5.65 35.53 -14.57
C ARG A 109 -6.11 34.31 -13.79
N ILE A 110 -5.25 33.87 -12.88
CA ILE A 110 -5.61 32.86 -11.89
C ILE A 110 -6.46 33.53 -10.80
N GLU A 111 -7.74 33.18 -10.72
CA GLU A 111 -8.69 33.60 -9.68
C GLU A 111 -8.79 32.54 -8.57
N LEU A 112 -7.64 32.07 -8.10
CA LEU A 112 -7.55 31.27 -6.88
C LEU A 112 -7.63 32.19 -5.65
N ALA A 113 -8.23 31.68 -4.57
CA ALA A 113 -8.14 32.29 -3.25
C ALA A 113 -6.66 32.48 -2.85
N PRO A 114 -6.30 33.52 -2.08
CA PRO A 114 -4.91 33.79 -1.70
C PRO A 114 -4.19 32.57 -1.08
N ALA A 115 -4.90 31.79 -0.26
CA ALA A 115 -4.39 30.55 0.33
C ALA A 115 -4.09 29.47 -0.73
N ALA A 116 -4.97 29.29 -1.72
CA ALA A 116 -4.77 28.31 -2.80
C ALA A 116 -3.65 28.73 -3.77
N LYS A 117 -3.46 30.03 -3.98
CA LYS A 117 -2.30 30.56 -4.74
C LYS A 117 -0.98 30.25 -4.04
N ALA A 118 -0.92 30.53 -2.73
CA ALA A 118 0.25 30.21 -1.93
C ALA A 118 0.55 28.70 -1.94
N ALA A 119 -0.48 27.87 -1.74
CA ALA A 119 -0.38 26.42 -1.78
C ALA A 119 0.10 25.89 -3.14
N PHE A 120 -0.39 26.46 -4.25
CA PHE A 120 0.08 26.10 -5.59
C PHE A 120 1.56 26.45 -5.80
N ALA A 121 1.99 27.64 -5.38
CA ALA A 121 3.36 28.10 -5.55
C ALA A 121 4.35 27.28 -4.69
N SER A 122 4.07 27.16 -3.38
CA SER A 122 4.91 26.40 -2.45
C SER A 122 4.88 24.91 -2.77
N GLY A 123 3.70 24.38 -3.11
CA GLY A 123 3.50 22.97 -3.43
C GLY A 123 4.18 22.56 -4.73
N SER A 124 4.17 23.42 -5.75
CA SER A 124 4.90 23.17 -7.00
C SER A 124 6.42 23.18 -6.81
N ALA A 125 6.95 24.11 -6.00
CA ALA A 125 8.37 24.13 -5.66
C ALA A 125 8.77 22.88 -4.87
N ALA A 126 7.97 22.49 -3.87
CA ALA A 126 8.18 21.28 -3.08
C ALA A 126 8.15 20.01 -3.95
N ALA A 127 7.16 19.87 -4.82
CA ALA A 127 7.07 18.75 -5.75
C ALA A 127 8.29 18.72 -6.70
N CYS A 128 8.71 19.87 -7.22
CA CYS A 128 9.87 19.92 -8.10
C CYS A 128 11.17 19.52 -7.39
N ALA A 129 11.34 19.92 -6.12
CA ALA A 129 12.49 19.55 -5.31
C ALA A 129 12.50 18.04 -5.02
N ASP A 130 11.37 17.49 -4.59
CA ASP A 130 11.24 16.08 -4.21
C ASP A 130 11.41 15.15 -5.42
N TYR A 131 10.81 15.49 -6.58
CA TYR A 131 10.92 14.67 -7.80
C TYR A 131 12.21 14.88 -8.60
N ARG A 132 13.15 15.71 -8.11
CA ARG A 132 14.48 15.83 -8.70
C ARG A 132 15.30 14.55 -8.51
N ASP A 133 15.09 13.86 -7.39
CA ASP A 133 15.67 12.55 -7.09
C ASP A 133 14.56 11.61 -6.64
N SER A 134 13.92 10.95 -7.62
CA SER A 134 12.82 10.02 -7.36
C SER A 134 13.27 8.79 -6.57
N ALA A 135 14.54 8.39 -6.67
CA ALA A 135 15.06 7.25 -5.93
C ALA A 135 15.17 7.57 -4.43
N ALA A 136 15.73 8.74 -4.10
CA ALA A 136 15.78 9.23 -2.72
C ALA A 136 14.37 9.42 -2.14
N LEU A 137 13.42 9.90 -2.95
CA LEU A 137 12.03 10.07 -2.52
C LEU A 137 11.37 8.74 -2.14
N SER A 138 11.52 7.69 -2.95
CA SER A 138 10.97 6.36 -2.65
C SER A 138 11.56 5.77 -1.37
N VAL A 139 12.86 5.97 -1.11
CA VAL A 139 13.51 5.54 0.15
C VAL A 139 12.94 6.31 1.35
N ALA A 140 12.76 7.63 1.21
CA ALA A 140 12.16 8.45 2.26
C ALA A 140 10.71 8.04 2.56
N TRP A 141 9.93 7.75 1.51
CA TRP A 141 8.55 7.25 1.64
C TRP A 141 8.51 5.90 2.35
N LYS A 142 9.39 4.96 1.97
CA LYS A 142 9.49 3.66 2.64
C LYS A 142 9.76 3.81 4.12
N SER A 143 10.72 4.66 4.50
CA SER A 143 11.00 4.94 5.90
C SER A 143 9.80 5.55 6.62
N ALA A 144 9.11 6.51 6.01
CA ALA A 144 7.91 7.13 6.57
C ALA A 144 6.77 6.11 6.78
N VAL A 145 6.52 5.24 5.79
CA VAL A 145 5.47 4.21 5.85
C VAL A 145 5.75 3.20 6.96
N LEU A 146 7.00 2.73 7.08
CA LEU A 146 7.40 1.81 8.15
C LEU A 146 7.25 2.43 9.54
N ASN A 147 7.64 3.70 9.68
CA ASN A 147 7.50 4.44 10.94
C ASN A 147 6.02 4.63 11.31
N GLU A 148 5.17 5.00 10.35
CA GLU A 148 3.74 5.19 10.56
C GLU A 148 3.03 3.87 10.89
N ALA A 149 3.39 2.78 10.19
CA ALA A 149 2.89 1.44 10.48
C ALA A 149 3.41 0.89 11.82
N LYS A 150 4.44 1.53 12.42
CA LYS A 150 5.18 1.06 13.60
C LYS A 150 5.75 -0.34 13.40
N LEU A 151 6.27 -0.59 12.20
CA LEU A 151 6.87 -1.86 11.80
C LEU A 151 8.34 -1.66 11.48
N GLU A 152 9.17 -2.61 11.90
CA GLU A 152 10.55 -2.70 11.48
C GLU A 152 10.66 -3.44 10.15
N GLU A 153 11.55 -3.01 9.26
CA GLU A 153 11.76 -3.70 7.98
C GLU A 153 12.19 -5.17 8.17
N ALA A 154 12.86 -5.49 9.27
CA ALA A 154 13.26 -6.85 9.62
C ALA A 154 12.05 -7.77 9.93
N ALA A 155 10.91 -7.20 10.33
CA ALA A 155 9.70 -7.95 10.65
C ALA A 155 8.89 -8.36 9.40
N LEU A 156 9.23 -7.78 8.23
CA LEU A 156 8.55 -8.08 6.97
C LEU A 156 9.15 -9.31 6.29
N THR A 157 8.27 -10.13 5.72
CA THR A 157 8.64 -11.21 4.81
C THR A 157 9.22 -10.65 3.50
N ALA A 158 9.90 -11.49 2.72
CA ALA A 158 10.46 -11.07 1.42
C ALA A 158 9.36 -10.62 0.44
N ASP A 159 8.21 -11.29 0.47
CA ASP A 159 7.07 -10.98 -0.38
C ASP A 159 6.44 -9.63 0.00
N GLU A 160 6.27 -9.36 1.30
CA GLU A 160 5.78 -8.06 1.78
C GLU A 160 6.72 -6.92 1.44
N LYS A 161 8.05 -7.14 1.49
CA LYS A 161 9.04 -6.12 1.09
C LYS A 161 8.92 -5.78 -0.39
N THR A 162 8.84 -6.81 -1.23
CA THR A 162 8.73 -6.63 -2.69
C THR A 162 7.41 -5.91 -3.02
N TRP A 163 6.31 -6.36 -2.42
CA TRP A 163 5.00 -5.71 -2.58
C TRP A 163 5.03 -4.24 -2.11
N LEU A 164 5.65 -3.95 -0.96
CA LEU A 164 5.74 -2.60 -0.42
C LEU A 164 6.55 -1.68 -1.34
N ASP A 165 7.67 -2.16 -1.87
CA ASP A 165 8.52 -1.39 -2.78
C ASP A 165 7.77 -1.05 -4.08
N ASP A 166 7.05 -2.01 -4.66
CA ASP A 166 6.21 -1.81 -5.84
C ASP A 166 5.05 -0.82 -5.58
N GLU A 167 4.39 -0.96 -4.42
CA GLU A 167 3.25 -0.14 -4.04
C GLU A 167 3.65 1.31 -3.73
N ILE A 168 4.83 1.51 -3.14
CA ILE A 168 5.42 2.84 -2.95
C ILE A 168 5.75 3.45 -4.31
N ALA A 169 6.40 2.71 -5.21
CA ALA A 169 6.72 3.21 -6.54
C ALA A 169 5.46 3.65 -7.31
N ARG A 170 4.39 2.86 -7.23
CA ARG A 170 3.08 3.20 -7.80
C ARG A 170 2.52 4.49 -7.20
N SER A 171 2.48 4.56 -5.87
CA SER A 171 1.89 5.70 -5.16
C SER A 171 2.66 7.01 -5.35
N VAL A 172 4.00 6.93 -5.42
CA VAL A 172 4.86 8.07 -5.76
C VAL A 172 4.53 8.59 -7.16
N GLU A 173 4.39 7.70 -8.15
CA GLU A 173 4.03 8.13 -9.52
C GLU A 173 2.59 8.65 -9.61
N GLU A 174 1.63 8.10 -8.88
CA GLU A 174 0.26 8.63 -8.83
C GLU A 174 0.23 10.06 -8.31
N VAL A 175 0.86 10.34 -7.17
CA VAL A 175 0.94 11.71 -6.62
C VAL A 175 1.69 12.65 -7.55
N ARG A 176 2.71 12.15 -8.28
CA ARG A 176 3.43 12.91 -9.30
C ARG A 176 2.55 13.30 -10.48
N LEU A 177 1.71 12.36 -10.94
CA LEU A 177 0.77 12.59 -12.02
C LEU A 177 -0.30 13.60 -11.62
N ASP A 178 -0.80 13.54 -10.38
CA ASP A 178 -1.73 14.54 -9.84
C ASP A 178 -1.10 15.93 -9.83
N ALA A 179 0.11 16.06 -9.26
CA ALA A 179 0.82 17.34 -9.20
C ALA A 179 1.09 17.93 -10.59
N ARG A 180 1.57 17.10 -11.54
CA ARG A 180 1.77 17.52 -12.92
C ARG A 180 0.46 17.81 -13.65
N GLY A 181 -0.60 17.08 -13.34
CA GLY A 181 -1.93 17.26 -13.91
C GLY A 181 -2.47 18.64 -13.61
N VAL A 182 -2.43 19.04 -12.33
CA VAL A 182 -2.84 20.39 -11.89
C VAL A 182 -2.00 21.48 -12.56
N GLN A 183 -0.68 21.33 -12.57
CA GLN A 183 0.23 22.31 -13.20
C GLN A 183 -0.04 22.46 -14.71
N ARG A 184 -0.21 21.34 -15.42
CA ARG A 184 -0.48 21.34 -16.87
C ARG A 184 -1.86 21.89 -17.19
N ALA A 185 -2.88 21.53 -16.42
CA ALA A 185 -4.24 22.01 -16.62
C ALA A 185 -4.33 23.54 -16.44
N LEU A 186 -3.72 24.08 -15.38
CA LEU A 186 -3.62 25.52 -15.17
C LEU A 186 -2.85 26.22 -16.30
N ALA A 187 -1.68 25.69 -16.68
CA ALA A 187 -0.86 26.26 -17.74
C ALA A 187 -1.59 26.28 -19.09
N ALA A 188 -2.20 25.15 -19.48
CA ALA A 188 -2.95 25.03 -20.72
C ALA A 188 -4.16 25.98 -20.74
N ARG A 189 -4.85 26.13 -19.60
CA ARG A 189 -6.00 27.02 -19.53
C ARG A 189 -5.62 28.49 -19.60
N LEU A 190 -4.54 28.89 -18.93
CA LEU A 190 -3.99 30.25 -19.03
C LEU A 190 -3.57 30.58 -20.46
N GLN A 191 -2.84 29.65 -21.10
CA GLN A 191 -2.45 29.79 -22.51
C GLN A 191 -3.67 29.98 -23.42
N ARG A 192 -4.72 29.16 -23.22
CA ARG A 192 -5.96 29.27 -23.99
C ARG A 192 -6.66 30.62 -23.77
N GLN A 193 -6.75 31.11 -22.54
CA GLN A 193 -7.37 32.41 -22.28
C GLN A 193 -6.58 33.59 -22.85
N TRP A 194 -5.25 33.50 -22.90
CA TRP A 194 -4.42 34.53 -23.52
C TRP A 194 -4.58 34.55 -25.05
N ILE A 195 -4.80 33.40 -25.67
CA ILE A 195 -5.16 33.31 -27.09
C ILE A 195 -6.56 33.89 -27.34
N GLU A 196 -7.53 33.56 -26.47
CA GLU A 196 -8.93 34.00 -26.59
C GLU A 196 -9.11 35.49 -26.25
N ASN A 197 -8.26 36.08 -25.39
CA ASN A 197 -8.29 37.49 -25.00
C ASN A 197 -6.87 38.11 -25.06
N PRO A 198 -6.37 38.46 -26.26
CA PRO A 198 -5.03 39.03 -26.44
C PRO A 198 -4.85 40.36 -25.70
N SER A 199 -5.93 41.11 -25.49
CA SER A 199 -5.94 42.37 -24.73
C SER A 199 -5.56 42.19 -23.25
N ALA A 200 -5.69 40.97 -22.69
CA ALA A 200 -5.26 40.66 -21.33
C ALA A 200 -3.73 40.60 -21.18
N LEU A 201 -2.99 40.47 -22.29
CA LEU A 201 -1.52 40.42 -22.32
C LEU A 201 -0.85 41.82 -22.36
N GLY A 202 -1.62 42.89 -22.58
CA GLY A 202 -1.10 44.22 -22.90
C GLY A 202 -0.62 44.34 -24.35
N ASP A 203 -0.01 45.47 -24.73
CA ASP A 203 0.58 45.70 -26.06
C ASP A 203 1.80 44.80 -26.28
N ILE A 204 1.57 43.52 -26.61
CA ILE A 204 2.58 42.63 -27.16
C ILE A 204 2.24 42.47 -28.64
N ALA A 205 2.89 43.30 -29.46
CA ALA A 205 2.60 43.45 -30.88
C ALA A 205 3.07 42.27 -31.76
N ASP A 206 3.79 41.28 -31.21
CA ASP A 206 4.38 40.18 -31.99
C ASP A 206 4.06 38.78 -31.42
N PRO A 207 3.40 37.90 -32.19
CA PRO A 207 3.04 36.54 -31.76
C PRO A 207 4.23 35.61 -31.47
N SER A 208 5.37 35.82 -32.13
CA SER A 208 6.62 35.09 -31.87
C SER A 208 7.29 35.56 -30.57
N ALA A 209 7.26 36.87 -30.31
CA ALA A 209 7.69 37.45 -29.05
C ALA A 209 6.77 37.06 -27.87
N LEU A 210 5.51 36.71 -28.14
CA LEU A 210 4.58 36.22 -27.13
C LEU A 210 5.03 34.88 -26.54
N ALA A 211 5.51 33.94 -27.35
CA ALA A 211 5.98 32.65 -26.87
C ALA A 211 7.23 32.80 -25.99
N ASP A 212 8.19 33.63 -26.41
CA ASP A 212 9.40 33.92 -25.65
C ASP A 212 9.11 34.77 -24.41
N ALA A 213 8.18 35.72 -24.47
CA ALA A 213 7.73 36.50 -23.32
C ALA A 213 6.93 35.65 -22.33
N LEU A 214 6.12 34.69 -22.79
CA LEU A 214 5.42 33.74 -21.92
C LEU A 214 6.40 32.79 -21.25
N LYS A 215 7.43 32.33 -21.96
CA LYS A 215 8.51 31.50 -21.40
C LYS A 215 9.37 32.29 -20.41
N ALA A 216 9.74 33.52 -20.74
CA ALA A 216 10.51 34.39 -19.85
C ALA A 216 9.70 34.83 -18.62
N ARG A 217 8.41 35.14 -18.76
CA ARG A 217 7.55 35.62 -17.67
C ARG A 217 7.07 34.49 -16.77
N SER A 218 6.87 33.28 -17.30
CA SER A 218 6.66 32.08 -16.47
C SER A 218 7.91 31.73 -15.66
N LEU A 219 9.10 31.81 -16.25
CA LEU A 219 10.37 31.64 -15.52
C LEU A 219 10.60 32.73 -14.46
N LYS A 220 10.24 33.98 -14.77
CA LYS A 220 10.40 35.11 -13.83
C LYS A 220 9.42 35.07 -12.67
N LEU A 221 8.17 34.66 -12.89
CA LEU A 221 7.18 34.43 -11.83
C LEU A 221 7.57 33.24 -10.94
N VAL A 222 8.21 32.22 -11.51
CA VAL A 222 8.79 31.11 -10.73
C VAL A 222 9.98 31.60 -9.90
N ALA A 223 10.89 32.40 -10.46
CA ALA A 223 12.05 32.93 -9.74
C ALA A 223 11.70 33.94 -8.64
N GLU A 224 10.80 34.89 -8.90
CA GLU A 224 10.38 35.91 -7.94
C GLU A 224 9.51 35.33 -6.81
N ALA A 225 8.83 34.20 -7.03
CA ALA A 225 8.06 33.51 -5.99
C ALA A 225 8.86 32.46 -5.19
N THR A 226 10.03 32.01 -5.67
CA THR A 226 10.81 30.92 -5.05
C THR A 226 12.23 31.30 -4.61
N GLY A 227 12.76 32.45 -5.03
CA GLY A 227 14.13 32.88 -4.70
C GLY A 227 15.24 32.00 -5.30
N ALA A 228 14.93 31.11 -6.24
CA ALA A 228 15.91 30.24 -6.88
C ALA A 228 16.41 30.84 -8.20
N GLU A 229 17.74 30.90 -8.37
CA GLU A 229 18.38 31.20 -9.65
C GLU A 229 17.99 30.13 -10.69
N VAL A 230 17.42 30.60 -11.79
CA VAL A 230 17.12 29.79 -12.96
C VAL A 230 18.44 29.55 -13.71
N LEU A 231 18.94 28.31 -13.67
CA LEU A 231 20.02 27.89 -14.58
C LEU A 231 19.49 27.85 -16.03
N PRO A 232 20.35 28.20 -17.01
CA PRO A 232 19.96 28.45 -18.42
C PRO A 232 19.37 27.24 -19.15
#